data_AF-A0A8B9DC28-F1
#
_entry.id   AF-A0A8B9DC28-F1
#
_cell.length_a   1.000
_cell.length_b   1.000
_cell.length_c   1.000
_cell.angle_alpha   90.00
_cell.angle_beta   90.00
_cell.angle_gamma   90.00
#
_symmetry.space_group_name_H-M   'P 1'
#
loop_
_entity.id
_entity.type
_entity.pdbx_description
1 polymer ?
#
loop_
_entity_poly.entity_id
_entity_poly.type
_entity_poly.pdbx_seq_one_letter_code
_entity_poly.pdbx_strand_id
1 'polypeptide(L)' 'MLQLSLSSDLTNEHEFSLNFFSAYSQGDADTVACRQNHGSCSFIACSGSLVDIGTCRGGKLKCCKW' A
#
# COMPACT_ATOMS: atom_id res chain seq x y z
N MET A 1 19.27 33.87 -12.07
CA MET A 1 18.06 33.67 -12.90
C MET A 1 17.23 32.60 -12.20
N LEU A 2 16.20 33.06 -11.47
CA LEU A 2 15.12 32.36 -10.73
C LEU A 2 15.52 31.12 -9.87
N GLN A 3 15.56 31.15 -8.53
CA GLN A 3 14.44 31.12 -7.55
C GLN A 3 13.25 30.25 -8.01
N LEU A 4 13.07 29.04 -7.44
CA LEU A 4 12.33 28.68 -6.20
C LEU A 4 10.80 28.81 -6.33
N SER A 5 10.09 27.67 -6.26
CA SER A 5 8.68 27.53 -5.84
C SER A 5 8.42 26.03 -5.57
N LEU A 6 7.89 25.56 -4.46
CA LEU A 6 7.53 26.18 -3.19
C LEU A 6 7.24 25.03 -2.22
N SER A 7 7.66 25.22 -0.97
CA SER A 7 7.40 24.40 0.20
C SER A 7 5.95 24.51 0.69
N SER A 8 5.45 23.44 1.32
CA SER A 8 4.35 23.47 2.31
C SER A 8 4.69 22.44 3.40
N ASP A 9 5.67 22.69 4.28
CA ASP A 9 5.44 23.13 5.68
C ASP A 9 4.54 22.13 6.43
N LEU A 10 4.99 21.31 7.39
CA LEU A 10 5.46 21.64 8.75
C LEU A 10 5.74 20.25 9.42
N THR A 11 6.85 19.89 10.09
CA THR A 11 7.34 20.21 11.44
C THR A 11 8.52 19.23 11.70
N ASN A 12 9.73 19.70 12.00
CA ASN A 12 10.25 19.89 13.38
C ASN A 12 10.91 18.64 14.01
N GLU A 13 12.25 18.59 13.97
CA GLU A 13 13.17 18.41 15.11
C GLU A 13 12.77 17.52 16.34
N HIS A 14 12.10 16.36 16.19
CA HIS A 14 11.99 15.38 17.29
C HIS A 14 11.62 13.91 16.95
N GLU A 15 11.85 13.38 15.73
CA GLU A 15 11.63 11.94 15.46
C GLU A 15 12.73 11.34 14.55
N PHE A 16 13.99 11.53 14.95
CA PHE A 16 15.12 10.79 14.33
C PHE A 16 15.21 9.32 14.81
N SER A 17 14.38 8.92 15.77
CA SER A 17 14.17 7.52 16.13
C SER A 17 12.90 7.02 15.44
N LEU A 18 12.96 5.89 14.72
CA LEU A 18 11.87 5.14 14.07
C LEU A 18 11.80 5.13 12.53
N ASN A 19 12.81 5.62 11.80
CA ASN A 19 12.95 5.36 10.35
C ASN A 19 13.37 3.91 10.00
N PHE A 20 13.03 2.94 10.86
CA PHE A 20 13.20 1.50 10.62
C PHE A 20 11.89 0.79 10.23
N PHE A 21 10.76 1.50 10.16
CA PHE A 21 9.52 1.00 9.61
C PHE A 21 9.06 2.01 8.56
N SER A 22 9.39 1.88 7.28
CA SER A 22 8.72 0.92 6.44
C SER A 22 9.36 0.98 5.05
N ALA A 23 10.45 0.24 4.87
CA ALA A 23 10.74 -0.36 3.56
C ALA A 23 9.75 -1.52 3.27
N TYR A 24 8.57 -1.51 3.90
CA TYR A 24 7.51 -2.47 3.65
C TYR A 24 6.80 -2.02 2.37
N SER A 25 7.39 -2.45 1.26
CA SER A 25 6.64 -2.67 0.04
C SER A 25 5.92 -1.41 -0.48
N GLN A 26 6.66 -0.56 -1.19
CA GLN A 26 6.09 0.07 -2.40
C GLN A 26 5.66 -0.99 -3.44
N GLY A 27 5.84 -2.28 -3.14
CA GLY A 27 5.26 -3.39 -3.89
C GLY A 27 3.74 -3.26 -3.87
N ASP A 28 3.26 -2.73 -4.99
CA ASP A 28 1.92 -2.87 -5.50
C ASP A 28 0.85 -2.30 -4.56
N ALA A 29 0.46 -1.04 -4.83
CA ALA A 29 -0.55 -0.30 -4.06
C ALA A 29 -1.85 -1.10 -3.88
N ASP A 30 -2.17 -1.95 -4.86
CA ASP A 30 -3.26 -2.92 -4.84
C ASP A 30 -3.08 -4.02 -3.78
N THR A 31 -1.87 -4.50 -3.53
CA THR A 31 -1.55 -5.42 -2.41
C THR A 31 -1.75 -4.75 -1.05
N VAL A 32 -1.32 -3.50 -0.93
CA VAL A 32 -1.47 -2.74 0.32
C VAL A 32 -2.95 -2.48 0.58
N ALA A 33 -3.68 -2.02 -0.42
CA ALA A 33 -5.13 -1.82 -0.34
C ALA A 33 -5.86 -3.14 0.01
N CYS A 34 -5.45 -4.26 -0.57
CA CYS A 34 -6.03 -5.57 -0.25
C CYS A 34 -5.86 -5.93 1.23
N ARG A 35 -4.64 -5.79 1.77
CA ARG A 35 -4.37 -6.08 3.18
C ARG A 35 -5.07 -5.11 4.12
N GLN A 36 -5.13 -3.83 3.76
CA GLN A 36 -5.88 -2.83 4.52
C GLN A 36 -7.38 -3.14 4.58
N ASN A 37 -7.92 -3.74 3.53
CA ASN A 37 -9.30 -4.21 3.51
C ASN A 37 -9.51 -5.55 4.23
N HIS A 38 -8.48 -6.09 4.91
CA HIS A 38 -8.47 -7.41 5.53
C HIS A 38 -8.70 -8.54 4.51
N GLY A 39 -8.38 -8.29 3.24
CA GLY A 39 -8.39 -9.28 2.17
C GLY A 39 -7.07 -10.06 2.11
N SER A 40 -7.09 -11.15 1.35
CA SER A 40 -5.93 -11.99 1.10
C SER A 40 -5.67 -12.10 -0.41
N CYS A 41 -4.40 -12.03 -0.77
CA CYS A 41 -3.97 -12.10 -2.16
C CYS A 41 -3.82 -13.55 -2.61
N SER A 42 -4.61 -13.96 -3.59
CA SER A 42 -4.64 -15.31 -4.13
C SER A 42 -4.19 -15.36 -5.60
N PHE A 43 -3.40 -16.38 -5.95
CA PHE A 43 -2.99 -16.65 -7.34
C PHE A 43 -4.10 -17.35 -8.14
N ILE A 44 -5.11 -17.87 -7.44
CA ILE A 44 -6.30 -18.50 -8.02
C ILE A 44 -7.52 -17.62 -7.81
N ALA A 45 -8.61 -17.89 -8.54
CA ALA A 45 -9.88 -17.23 -8.32
C ALA A 45 -10.33 -17.38 -6.85
N CYS A 46 -11.00 -16.35 -6.33
CA CYS A 46 -11.54 -16.38 -4.98
C CYS A 46 -12.53 -17.56 -4.85
N SER A 47 -12.27 -18.43 -3.87
CA SER A 47 -13.02 -19.68 -3.70
C SER A 47 -13.98 -19.59 -2.52
N GLY A 48 -15.10 -20.30 -2.59
CA GLY A 48 -16.08 -20.37 -1.50
C GLY A 48 -16.86 -19.06 -1.34
N SER A 49 -16.92 -18.54 -0.11
CA SER A 49 -17.62 -17.28 0.21
C SER A 49 -16.76 -16.03 -0.01
N LEU A 50 -15.53 -16.17 -0.51
CA LEU A 50 -14.67 -15.00 -0.76
C LEU A 50 -15.05 -14.29 -2.07
N VAL A 51 -15.21 -12.98 -2.00
CA VAL A 51 -15.47 -12.09 -3.13
C VAL A 51 -14.17 -11.43 -3.62
N ASP A 52 -14.04 -11.30 -4.94
CA ASP A 52 -12.96 -10.56 -5.60
C ASP A 52 -13.22 -9.06 -5.43
N ILE A 53 -12.40 -8.38 -4.63
CA ILE A 53 -12.54 -6.95 -4.34
C ILE A 53 -11.49 -6.10 -5.05
N GLY A 54 -10.56 -6.73 -5.76
CA GLY A 54 -9.47 -6.03 -6.43
C GLY A 54 -8.37 -6.98 -6.86
N THR A 55 -7.16 -6.44 -6.99
CA THR A 55 -5.98 -7.23 -7.36
C THR A 55 -4.88 -7.09 -6.32
N CYS A 56 -3.87 -7.96 -6.40
CA CYS A 56 -2.63 -7.77 -5.69
C CYS A 56 -1.43 -7.93 -6.64
N ARG A 57 -0.28 -7.47 -6.16
CA ARG A 57 1.01 -7.54 -6.81
C ARG A 57 1.02 -6.97 -8.23
N GLY A 58 0.34 -5.84 -8.42
CA GLY A 58 0.29 -5.07 -9.65
C GLY A 58 -0.64 -5.71 -10.68
N GLY A 59 -1.71 -6.36 -10.22
CA GLY A 59 -2.64 -7.09 -11.08
C GLY A 59 -2.29 -8.56 -11.33
N LYS A 60 -1.21 -9.09 -10.73
CA LYS A 60 -0.79 -10.50 -10.91
C LYS A 60 -1.62 -11.49 -10.09
N LEU A 61 -2.28 -10.99 -9.06
CA LEU A 61 -3.05 -11.75 -8.08
C LEU A 61 -4.44 -11.16 -7.93
N LYS A 62 -5.36 -11.96 -7.41
CA LYS A 62 -6.70 -11.54 -7.02
C LYS A 62 -6.75 -11.20 -5.54
N CYS A 63 -7.38 -10.10 -5.19
CA CYS A 63 -7.63 -9.76 -3.79
C CYS A 63 -8.99 -10.32 -3.37
N CYS A 64 -8.95 -11.34 -2.52
CA CYS A 64 -10.14 -12.05 -2.05
C CYS A 64 -10.47 -11.63 -0.63
N LYS A 65 -11.72 -11.27 -0.37
CA LYS A 65 -12.22 -10.89 0.96
C LYS A 65 -13.49 -11.68 1.28
N TRP A 66 -13.68 -12.05 2.54
CA TRP A 66 -14.95 -12.60 3.03
C TRP A 66 -16.05 -11.55 3.08
#